data_AF-A0A838TD31-F1
#
_entry.id   AF-A0A838TD31-F1
#
_cell.length_a   1.000
_cell.length_b   1.000
_cell.length_c   1.000
_cell.angle_alpha   90.00
_cell.angle_beta   90.00
_cell.angle_gamma   90.00
#
_symmetry.space_group_name_H-M   'P 1'
#
loop_
_entity.id
_entity.type
_entity.pdbx_description
1 polymer ?
#
loop_
_entity_poly.entity_id
_entity_poly.type
_entity_poly.pdbx_seq_one_letter_code
_entity_poly.pdbx_strand_id
1 'polypeptide(L)'
;MGVVMMTMWCGFVIAEELIYRYHISTPEAIYRIREIEFYYNSHDYQDPTVYGIIQAKHKNGLGIHRHKKRQSSQFTWFIHYSGIDIVFGEGETPAGILIRAVERIGKNSFADEYIDGPLVVLLELMNQSTSVFDSAPFQLRLVDAKRT
;
A
#
# COMPACT_ATOMS: atom_id res chain seq x y z
N MET A 1 -21.19 -4.97 17.97
CA MET A 1 -21.72 -5.10 16.59
C MET A 1 -21.61 -3.82 15.76
N GLY A 2 -21.66 -2.60 16.33
CA GLY A 2 -21.57 -1.36 15.54
C GLY A 2 -20.21 -1.02 14.91
N VAL A 3 -19.09 -1.30 15.60
CA VAL A 3 -17.74 -0.93 15.12
C VAL A 3 -17.32 -1.77 13.90
N VAL A 4 -17.55 -3.09 13.92
CA VAL A 4 -17.21 -4.01 12.82
C VAL A 4 -17.99 -3.67 11.54
N MET A 5 -19.24 -3.24 11.67
CA MET A 5 -20.09 -2.90 10.53
C MET A 5 -19.65 -1.57 9.88
N MET A 6 -19.16 -0.62 10.69
CA MET A 6 -18.66 0.67 10.21
C MET A 6 -17.26 0.56 9.58
N THR A 7 -16.36 -0.28 10.13
CA THR A 7 -15.06 -0.59 9.50
C THR A 7 -15.20 -1.38 8.21
N MET A 8 -16.16 -2.32 8.11
CA MET A 8 -16.49 -3.00 6.85
C MET A 8 -16.95 -2.02 5.77
N TRP A 9 -17.81 -1.06 6.13
CA TRP A 9 -18.31 -0.05 5.18
C TRP A 9 -17.20 0.88 4.69
N CYS A 10 -16.35 1.38 5.59
CA CYS A 10 -15.21 2.22 5.20
C CYS A 10 -14.19 1.46 4.35
N GLY A 11 -13.89 0.20 4.68
CA GLY A 11 -12.99 -0.65 3.90
C GLY A 11 -13.51 -0.87 2.48
N PHE A 12 -14.82 -1.13 2.33
CA PHE A 12 -15.45 -1.27 1.02
C PHE A 12 -15.34 0.01 0.18
N VAL A 13 -15.63 1.18 0.77
CA VAL A 13 -15.52 2.46 0.07
C VAL A 13 -14.08 2.75 -0.38
N ILE A 14 -13.10 2.51 0.49
CA ILE A 14 -11.68 2.70 0.14
C ILE A 14 -11.27 1.73 -0.98
N ALA A 15 -11.70 0.48 -0.91
CA ALA A 15 -11.41 -0.52 -1.92
C ALA A 15 -12.01 -0.13 -3.28
N GLU A 16 -13.27 0.31 -3.30
CA GLU A 16 -13.95 0.77 -4.51
C GLU A 16 -13.23 1.96 -5.13
N GLU A 17 -12.86 2.96 -4.31
CA GLU A 17 -12.10 4.12 -4.78
C GLU A 17 -10.74 3.71 -5.37
N LEU A 18 -9.94 2.92 -4.66
CA LEU A 18 -8.61 2.52 -5.14
C LEU A 18 -8.65 1.63 -6.37
N ILE A 19 -9.52 0.62 -6.40
CA ILE A 19 -9.57 -0.37 -7.49
C ILE A 19 -10.15 0.22 -8.77
N TYR A 20 -11.17 1.08 -8.66
CA TYR A 20 -11.89 1.57 -9.84
C TYR A 20 -11.53 2.98 -10.28
N ARG A 21 -10.98 3.82 -9.39
CA ARG A 21 -10.73 5.23 -9.71
C ARG A 21 -9.27 5.63 -9.74
N TYR A 22 -8.38 4.81 -9.21
CA TYR A 22 -6.96 5.12 -9.21
C TYR A 22 -6.14 4.10 -9.98
N HIS A 23 -5.11 4.60 -10.65
CA HIS A 23 -4.02 3.81 -11.19
C HIS A 23 -2.72 4.15 -10.45
N ILE A 24 -1.80 3.20 -10.38
CA ILE A 24 -0.42 3.44 -9.97
C ILE A 24 0.36 3.86 -11.21
N SER A 25 0.98 5.04 -11.17
CA SER A 25 1.87 5.54 -12.21
C SER A 25 3.32 5.47 -11.74
N THR A 26 4.16 4.88 -12.58
CA THR A 26 5.62 4.96 -12.55
C THR A 26 6.09 5.85 -13.71
N PRO A 27 7.39 6.14 -13.85
CA PRO A 27 7.90 6.86 -15.01
C PRO A 27 7.60 6.18 -16.37
N GLU A 28 7.64 4.84 -16.40
CA GLU A 28 7.56 4.06 -17.66
C GLU A 28 6.20 3.38 -17.89
N ALA A 29 5.33 3.33 -16.89
CA ALA A 29 4.10 2.55 -16.97
C ALA A 29 2.97 3.08 -16.07
N ILE A 30 1.75 2.63 -16.40
CA ILE A 30 0.54 2.85 -15.62
C ILE A 30 -0.06 1.47 -15.32
N TYR A 31 -0.50 1.29 -14.08
CA TYR A 31 -1.03 0.04 -13.58
C TYR A 31 -2.39 0.23 -12.93
N ARG A 32 -3.34 -0.65 -13.26
CA ARG A 32 -4.61 -0.76 -12.55
C ARG A 32 -4.43 -1.62 -11.31
N ILE A 33 -4.97 -1.19 -10.18
CA ILE A 33 -4.98 -2.00 -8.95
C ILE A 33 -6.04 -3.08 -9.09
N ARG A 34 -5.67 -4.33 -8.80
CA ARG A 34 -6.58 -5.49 -8.95
C ARG A 34 -6.88 -6.20 -7.63
N GLU A 35 -5.94 -6.21 -6.70
CA GLU A 35 -6.13 -6.81 -5.38
C GLU A 35 -5.40 -6.00 -4.31
N ILE A 36 -6.05 -5.82 -3.17
CA ILE A 36 -5.51 -5.15 -1.98
C ILE A 36 -5.85 -5.92 -0.71
N GLU A 37 -5.07 -5.72 0.34
CA GLU A 37 -5.33 -6.25 1.67
C GLU A 37 -5.22 -5.14 2.71
N PHE A 38 -6.21 -5.06 3.61
CA PHE A 38 -6.30 -4.02 4.63
C PHE A 38 -5.72 -4.51 5.95
N TYR A 39 -4.90 -3.65 6.55
CA TYR A 39 -4.41 -3.78 7.91
C TYR A 39 -4.91 -2.59 8.72
N TYR A 40 -5.48 -2.85 9.90
CA TYR A 40 -5.99 -1.77 10.75
C TYR A 40 -5.83 -2.12 12.22
N ASN A 41 -5.25 -1.20 12.98
CA ASN A 41 -5.19 -1.32 14.44
C ASN A 41 -6.01 -0.20 15.07
N SER A 42 -6.63 -0.50 16.22
CA SER A 42 -7.30 0.48 17.06
C SER A 42 -7.28 0.01 18.51
N HIS A 43 -7.67 0.88 19.45
CA HIS A 43 -7.84 0.47 20.85
C HIS A 43 -8.76 -0.76 21.00
N ASP A 44 -9.80 -0.86 20.16
CA ASP A 44 -10.82 -1.91 20.25
C ASP A 44 -10.54 -3.12 19.35
N TYR A 45 -9.54 -3.04 18.47
CA TYR A 45 -9.15 -4.12 17.56
C TYR A 45 -7.66 -4.14 17.35
N GLN A 46 -7.02 -5.21 17.85
CA GLN A 46 -5.58 -5.39 17.75
C GLN A 46 -5.23 -6.33 16.60
N ASP A 47 -4.73 -5.79 15.49
CA ASP A 47 -4.26 -6.56 14.34
C ASP A 47 -2.75 -6.83 14.46
N PRO A 48 -2.33 -8.09 14.68
CA PRO A 48 -0.92 -8.41 14.86
C PRO A 48 -0.09 -8.25 13.56
N THR A 49 -0.74 -8.06 12.41
CA THR A 49 -0.11 -7.97 11.09
C THR A 49 0.22 -6.53 10.67
N VAL A 50 -0.33 -5.52 11.35
CA VAL A 50 -0.06 -4.10 11.04
C VAL A 50 1.42 -3.77 11.25
N TYR A 51 2.10 -3.40 10.17
CA TYR A 51 3.44 -2.82 10.21
C TYR A 51 3.41 -1.47 10.93
N GLY A 52 3.94 -1.42 12.16
CA GLY A 52 4.14 -0.17 12.90
C GLY A 52 3.56 -0.12 14.30
N ILE A 53 2.69 -1.06 14.70
CA ILE A 53 2.29 -1.20 16.09
C ILE A 53 2.49 -2.62 16.58
N ILE A 54 3.65 -2.83 17.20
CA ILE A 54 3.68 -3.60 18.43
C ILE A 54 4.31 -2.68 19.47
N GLN A 55 3.49 -1.98 20.25
CA GLN A 55 3.85 -1.64 21.64
C GLN A 55 3.74 -2.93 22.46
N ALA A 56 4.54 -3.95 22.13
CA ALA A 56 4.82 -4.97 23.13
C ALA A 56 5.72 -4.27 24.13
N LYS A 57 5.14 -3.81 25.24
CA LYS A 57 5.87 -3.79 26.50
C LYS A 57 6.44 -5.19 26.67
N HIS A 58 7.72 -5.36 26.32
CA HIS A 58 8.46 -6.52 26.75
C HIS A 58 8.41 -6.52 28.28
N LYS A 59 7.90 -7.59 28.89
CA LYS A 59 8.10 -7.86 30.31
C LYS A 59 9.60 -8.04 30.67
N ASN A 60 10.51 -8.06 29.67
CA ASN A 60 11.86 -8.57 29.80
C ASN A 60 12.95 -7.66 29.16
N GLY A 61 12.64 -6.40 28.79
CA GLY A 61 13.68 -5.42 28.39
C GLY A 61 14.42 -5.66 27.06
N LEU A 62 14.17 -6.74 26.32
CA LEU A 62 14.80 -6.98 25.01
C LEU A 62 13.94 -6.39 23.88
N GLY A 63 13.99 -5.07 23.70
CA GLY A 63 13.18 -4.38 22.70
C GLY A 63 13.43 -4.89 21.28
N ILE A 64 12.40 -5.44 20.63
CA ILE A 64 12.43 -5.56 19.17
C ILE A 64 12.42 -4.12 18.64
N HIS A 65 13.50 -3.70 17.97
CA HIS A 65 13.56 -2.47 17.19
C HIS A 65 12.53 -2.53 16.05
N ARG A 66 11.25 -2.37 16.36
CA ARG A 66 10.22 -2.16 15.36
C ARG A 66 10.22 -0.68 15.04
N HIS A 67 10.43 -0.38 13.76
CA HIS A 67 10.60 0.96 13.26
C HIS A 67 9.46 1.85 13.77
N LYS A 68 9.81 2.78 14.67
CA LYS A 68 9.01 3.96 15.04
C LYS A 68 8.94 4.91 13.82
N LYS A 69 8.70 4.36 12.62
CA LYS A 69 8.61 5.11 11.38
C LYS A 69 7.25 5.78 11.42
N ARG A 70 7.31 7.11 11.57
CA ARG A 70 6.26 8.11 11.40
C ARG A 70 5.16 7.59 10.47
N GLN A 71 4.13 6.97 11.03
CA GLN A 71 2.86 6.98 10.36
C GLN A 71 2.34 8.41 10.46
N SER A 72 2.13 8.99 9.30
CA SER A 72 1.62 10.32 9.10
C SER A 72 0.11 10.20 8.90
N SER A 73 -0.67 11.21 9.28
CA SER A 73 -2.05 11.36 8.79
C SER A 73 -2.14 11.37 7.26
N GLN A 74 -1.02 11.57 6.57
CA GLN A 74 -0.93 11.55 5.11
C GLN A 74 -0.70 10.12 4.58
N PHE A 75 -1.43 9.77 3.52
CA PHE A 75 -1.21 8.55 2.75
C PHE A 75 0.19 8.56 2.12
N THR A 76 1.00 7.55 2.46
CA THR A 76 2.38 7.44 1.97
C THR A 76 2.70 6.01 1.57
N TRP A 77 3.59 5.86 0.59
CA TRP A 77 4.13 4.55 0.23
C TRP A 77 5.07 4.04 1.31
N PHE A 78 4.90 2.79 1.71
CA PHE A 78 5.77 2.08 2.62
C PHE A 78 6.23 0.77 1.99
N ILE A 79 7.52 0.67 1.71
CA ILE A 79 8.15 -0.53 1.15
C ILE A 79 8.72 -1.36 2.30
N HIS A 80 8.39 -2.65 2.32
CA HIS A 80 8.93 -3.63 3.25
C HIS A 80 9.33 -4.91 2.50
N TYR A 81 9.96 -5.85 3.19
CA TYR A 81 10.58 -7.03 2.56
C TYR A 81 9.59 -7.95 1.83
N SER A 82 8.28 -7.81 2.09
CA SER A 82 7.23 -8.63 1.51
C SER A 82 6.33 -7.90 0.53
N GLY A 83 6.49 -6.58 0.34
CA GLY A 83 5.61 -5.83 -0.55
C GLY A 83 5.63 -4.32 -0.36
N ILE A 84 4.57 -3.68 -0.84
CA ILE A 84 4.36 -2.24 -0.77
C ILE A 84 2.96 -1.91 -0.24
N ASP A 85 2.93 -1.09 0.80
CA ASP A 85 1.72 -0.60 1.42
C ASP A 85 1.47 0.88 1.09
N ILE A 86 0.21 1.28 1.10
CA ILE A 86 -0.20 2.65 1.42
C ILE A 86 -0.47 2.72 2.91
N VAL A 87 0.38 3.44 3.66
CA VAL A 87 0.22 3.62 5.11
C VAL A 87 -0.37 4.98 5.45
N PHE A 88 -1.23 5.00 6.45
CA PHE A 88 -1.90 6.18 6.97
C PHE A 88 -2.35 5.95 8.42
N GLY A 89 -2.86 7.00 9.06
CA GLY A 89 -3.28 6.96 10.46
C GLY A 89 -2.21 7.51 11.40
N GLU A 90 -2.63 7.84 12.61
CA GLU A 90 -1.77 8.45 13.63
C GLU A 90 -1.96 7.77 14.99
N GLY A 91 -0.93 7.88 15.83
CA GLY A 91 -0.99 7.44 17.23
C GLY A 91 -1.27 5.95 17.38
N GLU A 92 -2.39 5.63 18.02
CA GLU A 92 -2.82 4.25 18.32
C GLU A 92 -3.75 3.66 17.26
N THR A 93 -4.01 4.38 16.17
CA THR A 93 -4.89 3.96 15.07
C THR A 93 -4.17 3.87 13.71
N PRO A 94 -3.14 3.04 13.59
CA PRO A 94 -2.39 2.80 12.37
C PRO A 94 -3.22 2.02 11.36
N ALA A 95 -2.99 2.29 10.07
CA ALA A 95 -3.59 1.54 8.98
C ALA A 95 -2.62 1.36 7.82
N GLY A 96 -2.81 0.28 7.08
CA GLY A 96 -2.06 -0.06 5.88
C GLY A 96 -2.95 -0.70 4.84
N ILE A 97 -2.60 -0.51 3.57
CA ILE A 97 -3.24 -1.17 2.44
C ILE A 97 -2.13 -1.77 1.59
N LEU A 98 -1.95 -3.09 1.66
CA LEU A 98 -1.01 -3.81 0.83
C LEU A 98 -1.54 -3.91 -0.58
N ILE A 99 -0.70 -3.59 -1.57
CA ILE A 99 -1.01 -3.84 -2.98
C ILE A 99 -0.59 -5.28 -3.31
N ARG A 100 -1.58 -6.13 -3.62
CA ARG A 100 -1.36 -7.57 -3.82
C ARG A 100 -1.26 -7.97 -5.29
N ALA A 101 -2.06 -7.32 -6.14
CA ALA A 101 -2.02 -7.54 -7.58
C ALA A 101 -2.29 -6.24 -8.33
N VAL A 102 -1.58 -6.08 -9.44
CA VAL A 102 -1.75 -4.98 -10.38
C VAL A 102 -1.82 -5.51 -11.81
N GLU A 103 -2.30 -4.68 -12.72
CA GLU A 103 -2.36 -5.00 -14.13
C GLU A 103 -1.78 -3.84 -14.93
N ARG A 104 -0.75 -4.11 -15.74
CA ARG A 104 -0.11 -3.09 -16.58
C ARG A 104 -1.04 -2.71 -17.73
N ILE A 105 -1.29 -1.41 -17.88
CA ILE A 105 -2.13 -0.87 -18.95
C ILE A 105 -1.26 -0.65 -20.19
N GLY A 106 -1.51 -1.42 -21.26
CA GLY A 106 -0.79 -1.31 -22.52
C GLY A 106 -1.38 -0.27 -23.47
N LYS A 107 -0.53 0.43 -24.26
CA LYS A 107 -1.01 1.26 -25.40
C LYS A 107 -1.37 0.44 -26.64
N ASN A 108 -0.86 -0.79 -26.77
CA ASN A 108 -0.99 -1.62 -27.98
C ASN A 108 -1.41 -3.06 -27.64
N SER A 109 -2.73 -3.27 -27.58
CA SER A 109 -3.54 -4.41 -28.06
C SER A 109 -3.14 -5.89 -27.90
N PHE A 110 -2.07 -6.27 -27.20
CA PHE A 110 -1.79 -7.67 -26.93
C PHE A 110 -1.65 -7.93 -25.43
N ALA A 111 -2.83 -8.01 -24.80
CA ALA A 111 -3.11 -8.34 -23.40
C ALA A 111 -2.54 -7.37 -22.36
N ASP A 112 -3.42 -6.83 -21.52
CA ASP A 112 -3.03 -6.25 -20.24
C ASP A 112 -2.26 -7.33 -19.44
N GLU A 113 -1.09 -6.97 -18.91
CA GLU A 113 -0.23 -7.91 -18.19
C GLU A 113 -0.62 -7.94 -16.71
N TYR A 114 -1.12 -9.08 -16.23
CA TYR A 114 -1.51 -9.26 -14.84
C TYR A 114 -0.31 -9.67 -13.99
N ILE A 115 -0.02 -8.90 -12.94
CA ILE A 115 1.08 -9.13 -12.00
C ILE A 115 0.47 -9.43 -10.63
N ASP A 116 0.74 -10.64 -10.12
CA ASP A 116 0.20 -11.16 -8.87
C ASP A 116 1.30 -11.54 -7.89
N GLY A 117 1.07 -11.25 -6.62
CA GLY A 117 1.97 -11.48 -5.51
C GLY A 117 2.57 -10.16 -5.00
N PRO A 118 2.43 -9.83 -3.70
CA PRO A 118 2.86 -8.53 -3.17
C PRO A 118 4.33 -8.18 -3.43
N LEU A 119 5.22 -9.17 -3.33
CA LEU A 119 6.65 -9.01 -3.64
C LEU A 119 6.89 -8.83 -5.14
N VAL A 120 6.16 -9.56 -5.98
CA VAL A 120 6.28 -9.46 -7.44
C VAL A 120 5.80 -8.09 -7.91
N VAL A 121 4.68 -7.59 -7.36
CA VAL A 121 4.18 -6.23 -7.57
C VAL A 121 5.23 -5.19 -7.18
N LEU A 122 5.83 -5.31 -5.99
CA LEU A 122 6.88 -4.39 -5.54
C LEU A 122 8.05 -4.38 -6.55
N LEU A 123 8.56 -5.55 -6.94
CA LEU A 123 9.67 -5.66 -7.89
C LEU A 123 9.31 -5.05 -9.24
N GLU A 124 8.12 -5.32 -9.76
CA GLU A 124 7.63 -4.76 -11.02
C GLU A 124 7.58 -3.23 -10.98
N LEU A 125 6.98 -2.64 -9.93
CA LEU A 125 6.87 -1.20 -9.78
C LEU A 125 8.24 -0.52 -9.64
N MET A 126 9.20 -1.16 -8.96
CA MET A 126 10.55 -0.61 -8.78
C MET A 126 11.43 -0.80 -10.02
N ASN A 127 11.19 -1.84 -10.82
CA ASN A 127 11.90 -2.08 -12.08
C ASN A 127 11.55 -1.06 -13.17
N GLN A 128 10.50 -0.26 -12.96
CA GLN A 128 10.19 0.90 -13.81
C GLN A 128 11.01 2.15 -13.45
N SER A 129 12.12 1.99 -12.71
CA SER A 129 13.05 3.06 -12.44
C SER A 129 13.84 3.46 -13.68
N THR A 130 14.21 4.74 -13.75
CA THR A 130 15.09 5.28 -14.79
C THR A 130 16.55 4.87 -14.55
N SER A 131 17.45 5.28 -15.45
CA SER A 131 18.88 5.00 -15.31
C SER A 131 19.43 5.54 -13.98
N VAL A 132 20.42 4.86 -13.40
CA VAL A 132 21.14 5.35 -12.21
C VAL A 132 21.93 6.64 -12.47
N PHE A 133 22.07 7.02 -13.74
CA PHE A 133 22.67 8.28 -14.17
C PHE A 133 21.65 9.38 -14.45
N ASP A 134 20.35 9.05 -14.47
CA ASP A 134 19.31 10.05 -14.70
C ASP A 134 19.12 10.91 -13.46
N SER A 135 19.04 12.22 -13.68
CA SER A 135 18.83 13.21 -12.63
C SER A 135 17.35 13.39 -12.25
N ALA A 136 16.44 12.82 -13.03
CA ALA A 136 15.02 12.86 -12.74
C ALA A 136 14.70 11.96 -11.53
N PRO A 137 13.94 12.45 -10.54
CA PRO A 137 13.57 11.63 -9.40
C PRO A 137 12.59 10.53 -9.83
N PHE A 138 12.78 9.32 -9.31
CA PHE A 138 11.77 8.28 -9.41
C PHE A 138 10.46 8.72 -8.73
N GLN A 139 9.33 8.55 -9.41
CA GLN A 139 8.02 8.92 -8.90
C GLN A 139 7.06 7.74 -8.98
N LEU A 140 6.56 7.32 -7.82
CA LEU A 140 5.47 6.37 -7.69
C LEU A 140 4.24 7.10 -7.16
N ARG A 141 3.16 7.17 -7.94
CA ARG A 141 1.99 8.00 -7.61
C ARG A 141 0.69 7.28 -7.88
N LEU A 142 -0.34 7.61 -7.10
CA LEU A 142 -1.72 7.35 -7.51
C LEU A 142 -2.19 8.46 -8.44
N VAL A 143 -2.81 8.08 -9.55
CA VAL A 143 -3.38 9.00 -10.56
C VAL A 143 -4.83 8.62 -10.84
N ASP A 144 -5.69 9.60 -11.10
CA ASP A 144 -7.11 9.37 -11.41
C ASP A 144 -7.25 8.66 -12.76
N ALA A 145 -7.92 7.50 -12.77
CA ALA A 145 -8.14 6.67 -13.93
C ALA A 145 -8.93 7.37 -15.06
N LYS A 146 -9.71 8.42 -14.75
CA LYS A 146 -10.44 9.22 -15.75
C LYS A 146 -9.55 10.25 -16.46
N ARG A 147 -8.33 10.47 -15.96
CA ARG A 147 -7.38 11.49 -16.47
C ARG A 147 -6.15 10.88 -17.13
N THR A 148 -6.06 9.55 -17.19
CA THR A 148 -5.00 8.76 -17.84
C THR A 148 -5.53 8.11 -19.10
#